data_AF-A0A8T3PDT8-F1
#
_entry.id   AF-A0A8T3PDT8-F1
#
_cell.length_a   1.000
_cell.length_b   1.000
_cell.length_c   1.000
_cell.angle_alpha   90.00
_cell.angle_beta   90.00
_cell.angle_gamma   90.00
#
_symmetry.space_group_name_H-M   'P 1'
#
loop_
_entity.id
_entity.type
_entity.pdbx_description
1 polymer ?
#
loop_
_entity_poly.entity_id
_entity_poly.type
_entity_poly.pdbx_seq_one_letter_code
_entity_poly.pdbx_strand_id
1 'polypeptide(L)'
;MAAPPARRAWTGPGVALVLGAAAIGAAIAAGRTDLLAVLLEPPAPVSWMLGSVAAVAGVWLLLRSSEQVGSSREATQLVRAIRLVFLAVAAFAASAGWFIGSPVPIVAALVIAGVDVLETTFFLMVAQARR
;
A
#
# COMPACT_ATOMS: atom_id res chain seq x y z
N MET A 1 7.69 -30.00 -28.84
CA MET A 1 8.48 -28.86 -28.34
C MET A 1 7.60 -28.12 -27.34
N ALA A 2 7.78 -28.34 -26.03
CA ALA A 2 6.90 -27.78 -24.99
C ALA A 2 7.29 -26.31 -24.72
N ALA A 3 6.30 -25.41 -24.70
CA ALA A 3 6.53 -24.00 -24.39
C ALA A 3 7.04 -23.86 -22.94
N PRO A 4 8.05 -23.01 -22.66
CA PRO A 4 8.52 -22.77 -21.31
C PRO A 4 7.39 -22.13 -20.48
N PRO A 5 7.26 -22.47 -19.18
CA PRO A 5 6.25 -21.86 -18.32
C PRO A 5 6.51 -20.36 -18.23
N ALA A 6 5.46 -19.57 -18.52
CA ALA A 6 5.49 -18.12 -18.37
C ALA A 6 5.88 -17.80 -16.93
N ARG A 7 7.10 -17.28 -16.74
CA ARG A 7 7.54 -16.75 -15.45
C ARG A 7 6.56 -15.63 -15.11
N ARG A 8 5.67 -15.86 -14.15
CA ARG A 8 4.83 -14.80 -13.58
C ARG A 8 5.79 -13.76 -13.06
N ALA A 9 6.01 -12.70 -13.83
CA ALA A 9 6.72 -11.52 -13.36
C ALA A 9 5.88 -10.98 -12.21
N TRP A 10 6.38 -11.16 -10.99
CA TRP A 10 5.78 -10.54 -9.83
C TRP A 10 5.83 -9.04 -10.07
N THR A 11 4.67 -8.46 -10.36
CA THR A 11 4.57 -7.02 -10.55
C THR A 11 4.92 -6.32 -9.23
N GLY A 12 5.51 -5.13 -9.32
CA GLY A 12 6.00 -4.32 -8.20
C GLY A 12 5.20 -4.38 -6.89
N PRO A 13 3.85 -4.34 -6.86
CA PRO A 13 3.09 -4.45 -5.62
C PRO A 13 3.26 -5.78 -4.87
N GLY A 14 3.41 -6.91 -5.58
CA GLY A 14 3.63 -8.22 -4.94
C GLY A 14 5.02 -8.32 -4.29
N VAL A 15 6.02 -7.70 -4.91
CA VAL A 15 7.38 -7.62 -4.36
C VAL A 15 7.40 -6.72 -3.12
N ALA A 16 6.70 -5.58 -3.14
CA ALA A 16 6.60 -4.68 -1.99
C ALA A 16 5.91 -5.34 -0.78
N LEU A 17 4.81 -6.08 -1.02
CA LEU A 17 4.11 -6.83 0.02
C LEU A 17 4.97 -7.93 0.63
N VAL A 18 5.70 -8.70 -0.20
CA VAL A 18 6.57 -9.76 0.30
C VAL A 18 7.81 -9.21 0.99
N LEU A 19 8.38 -8.09 0.54
CA LEU A 19 9.46 -7.41 1.26
C LEU A 19 8.99 -6.86 2.61
N GLY A 20 7.78 -6.26 2.66
CA GLY A 20 7.18 -5.79 3.91
C GLY A 20 6.93 -6.94 4.89
N ALA A 21 6.30 -8.02 4.43
CA ALA A 21 6.06 -9.21 5.24
C ALA A 21 7.36 -9.89 5.70
N ALA A 22 8.38 -9.98 4.83
CA ALA A 22 9.67 -10.54 5.16
C ALA A 22 10.44 -9.67 6.15
N ALA A 23 10.39 -8.34 6.03
CA ALA A 23 10.99 -7.42 6.99
C ALA A 23 10.35 -7.56 8.37
N ILE A 24 9.01 -7.64 8.43
CA ILE A 24 8.28 -7.88 9.68
C ILE A 24 8.65 -9.26 10.26
N GLY A 25 8.65 -10.32 9.44
CA GLY A 25 9.00 -11.67 9.87
C GLY A 25 10.44 -11.81 10.37
N ALA A 26 11.40 -11.18 9.69
CA ALA A 26 12.81 -11.16 10.10
C ALA A 26 13.00 -10.41 11.43
N ALA A 27 12.25 -9.33 11.64
CA ALA A 27 12.33 -8.55 12.87
C ALA A 27 11.67 -9.28 14.07
N ILE A 28 10.61 -10.05 13.83
CA ILE A 28 9.99 -10.95 14.83
C ILE A 28 10.95 -12.09 15.19
N ALA A 29 11.60 -12.71 14.19
CA ALA A 29 12.60 -13.76 14.40
C ALA A 29 13.82 -13.27 15.19
N ALA A 30 14.13 -11.97 15.14
CA ALA A 30 15.17 -11.33 15.93
C ALA A 30 14.77 -10.99 17.37
N GLY A 31 13.57 -11.37 17.83
CA GLY A 31 13.14 -11.24 19.23
C GLY A 31 12.77 -9.81 19.66
N ARG A 32 12.63 -8.87 18.73
CA ARG A 32 12.07 -7.54 19.03
C ARG A 32 10.56 -7.67 19.18
N THR A 33 10.04 -7.44 20.38
CA THR A 33 8.59 -7.38 20.64
C THR A 33 8.01 -5.98 20.45
N ASP A 34 8.85 -4.94 20.53
CA ASP A 34 8.46 -3.52 20.35
C ASP A 34 8.51 -3.03 18.89
N LEU A 35 8.30 -3.93 17.92
CA LEU A 35 8.42 -3.61 16.49
C LEU A 35 7.42 -2.56 16.03
N LEU A 36 6.21 -2.61 16.57
CA LEU A 36 5.21 -1.59 16.30
C LEU A 36 5.64 -0.23 16.83
N ALA A 37 6.19 -0.15 18.04
CA ALA A 37 6.70 1.10 18.60
C ALA A 37 7.86 1.65 17.75
N VAL A 38 8.82 0.81 17.36
CA VAL A 38 9.97 1.22 16.53
C VAL A 38 9.54 1.68 15.13
N LEU A 39 8.48 1.08 14.55
CA LEU A 39 7.95 1.46 13.25
C LEU A 39 7.11 2.75 13.32
N LEU A 40 6.33 2.92 14.38
CA LEU A 40 5.44 4.05 14.60
C LEU A 40 6.19 5.29 15.09
N GLU A 41 7.29 5.11 15.82
CA GLU A 41 8.14 6.17 16.36
C GLU A 41 9.61 5.98 15.91
N PRO A 42 9.91 6.15 14.61
CA PRO A 42 11.29 6.07 14.15
C PRO A 42 12.13 7.27 14.63
N PRO A 43 13.47 7.17 14.58
CA PRO A 43 14.35 8.31 14.84
C PRO A 43 14.01 9.47 13.91
N ALA A 44 14.05 10.71 14.41
CA ALA A 44 13.66 11.91 13.67
C ALA A 44 14.10 11.95 12.19
N PRO A 45 15.38 11.74 11.81
CA PRO A 45 15.79 11.79 10.40
C PRO A 45 15.08 10.74 9.52
N VAL A 46 14.79 9.57 10.09
CA VAL A 46 14.06 8.50 9.40
C VAL A 46 12.59 8.88 9.25
N SER A 47 11.97 9.46 10.27
CA SER A 47 10.58 9.93 10.20
C SER A 47 10.39 11.02 9.13
N TRP A 48 11.30 11.98 9.02
CA TRP A 48 11.26 13.00 7.96
C TRP A 48 11.40 12.38 6.56
N MET A 49 12.31 11.40 6.41
CA MET A 49 12.50 10.70 5.15
C MET A 49 11.24 9.89 4.77
N LEU A 50 10.73 9.06 5.68
CA LEU A 50 9.52 8.25 5.46
C LEU A 50 8.30 9.14 5.18
N GLY A 51 8.13 10.21 5.96
CA GLY A 51 7.06 11.18 5.77
C GLY A 51 7.12 11.85 4.40
N SER A 52 8.31 12.24 3.95
CA SER A 52 8.51 12.87 2.63
C SER A 52 8.24 11.90 1.49
N VAL A 53 8.75 10.66 1.59
CA VAL A 53 8.50 9.61 0.60
C VAL A 53 7.01 9.29 0.51
N ALA A 54 6.32 9.18 1.65
CA ALA A 54 4.89 8.93 1.68
C ALA A 54 4.07 10.10 1.10
N ALA A 55 4.48 11.36 1.34
CA ALA A 55 3.85 12.51 0.71
C ALA A 55 3.98 12.48 -0.82
N VAL A 56 5.19 12.23 -1.33
CA VAL A 56 5.45 12.13 -2.78
C VAL A 56 4.66 10.96 -3.38
N ALA A 57 4.63 9.81 -2.70
CA ALA A 57 3.83 8.67 -3.13
C ALA A 57 2.33 9.01 -3.18
N GLY A 58 1.81 9.71 -2.18
CA GLY A 58 0.42 10.17 -2.15
C GLY A 58 0.07 11.08 -3.33
N VAL A 59 0.92 12.07 -3.64
CA VAL A 59 0.73 12.94 -4.81
C VAL A 59 0.79 12.13 -6.10
N TRP A 60 1.78 11.25 -6.24
CA TRP A 60 1.95 10.43 -7.44
C TRP A 60 0.74 9.50 -7.67
N LEU A 61 0.23 8.86 -6.62
CA LEU A 61 -0.96 8.01 -6.69
C LEU A 61 -2.21 8.79 -7.09
N LEU A 62 -2.37 10.02 -6.57
CA LEU A 62 -3.49 10.88 -6.89
C LEU A 62 -3.46 11.34 -8.35
N LEU A 63 -2.29 11.74 -8.86
CA LEU A 63 -2.09 12.07 -10.27
C LEU A 63 -2.39 10.86 -11.17
N ARG A 64 -1.92 9.68 -10.76
CA ARG A 64 -2.18 8.45 -11.51
C ARG A 64 -3.66 8.09 -11.53
N SER A 65 -4.38 8.34 -10.43
CA SER A 65 -5.82 8.17 -10.34
C SER A 65 -6.56 9.10 -11.29
N SER A 66 -6.21 10.39 -11.33
CA SER A 66 -6.90 11.37 -12.17
C SER A 66 -6.75 11.07 -13.66
N GLU A 67 -5.55 10.68 -14.10
CA GLU A 67 -5.29 10.19 -15.45
C GLU A 67 -6.20 9.01 -15.80
N GLN A 68 -6.34 8.06 -14.88
CA GLN A 68 -7.12 6.85 -15.09
C GLN A 68 -8.63 7.11 -15.09
N VAL A 69 -9.14 7.99 -14.24
CA VAL A 69 -10.57 8.39 -14.26
C VAL A 69 -10.92 9.06 -15.59
N GLY A 70 -10.07 9.97 -16.08
CA GLY A 70 -10.32 10.70 -17.32
C GLY A 70 -10.39 9.83 -18.58
N SER A 71 -9.71 8.68 -18.59
CA SER A 71 -9.67 7.77 -19.74
C SER A 71 -10.66 6.61 -19.69
N SER A 72 -11.30 6.36 -18.53
CA SER A 72 -12.02 5.10 -18.29
C SER A 72 -13.50 5.16 -18.69
N ARG A 73 -13.94 4.25 -19.57
CA ARG A 73 -15.36 3.98 -19.85
C ARG A 73 -15.90 2.71 -19.18
N GLU A 74 -15.00 1.92 -18.58
CA GLU A 74 -15.32 0.63 -17.98
C GLU A 74 -15.34 0.71 -16.45
N ALA A 75 -16.36 0.10 -15.83
CA ALA A 75 -16.53 0.09 -14.37
C ALA A 75 -15.31 -0.47 -13.63
N THR A 76 -14.64 -1.51 -14.16
CA THR A 76 -13.45 -2.10 -13.54
C THR A 76 -12.27 -1.13 -13.49
N GLN A 77 -12.13 -0.27 -14.50
CA GLN A 77 -11.06 0.73 -14.53
C GLN A 77 -11.34 1.88 -13.56
N LEU A 78 -12.61 2.28 -13.42
CA LEU A 78 -13.04 3.27 -12.44
C LEU A 78 -12.77 2.79 -11.00
N VAL A 79 -13.08 1.52 -10.69
CA VAL A 79 -12.78 0.92 -9.38
C VAL A 79 -11.28 0.96 -9.09
N ARG A 80 -10.42 0.65 -10.07
CA ARG A 80 -8.96 0.76 -9.90
C ARG A 80 -8.51 2.19 -9.64
N ALA A 81 -9.10 3.17 -10.31
CA ALA A 81 -8.76 4.58 -10.12
C ALA A 81 -9.15 5.06 -8.72
N ILE A 82 -10.35 4.73 -8.25
CA ILE A 82 -10.82 5.01 -6.87
C ILE A 82 -9.86 4.38 -5.84
N ARG A 83 -9.41 3.17 -6.11
CA ARG A 83 -8.42 2.47 -5.29
C ARG A 83 -7.13 3.26 -5.08
N LEU A 84 -6.61 3.86 -6.16
CA LEU A 84 -5.42 4.71 -6.09
C LEU A 84 -5.67 5.95 -5.22
N VAL A 85 -6.91 6.46 -5.18
CA VAL A 85 -7.29 7.57 -4.27
C VAL A 85 -7.21 7.12 -2.81
N PHE A 86 -7.78 5.97 -2.45
CA PHE A 86 -7.70 5.45 -1.08
C PHE A 86 -6.25 5.19 -0.65
N LEU A 87 -5.43 4.66 -1.55
CA LEU A 87 -4.01 4.45 -1.29
C LEU A 87 -3.26 5.79 -1.15
N ALA A 88 -3.63 6.82 -1.91
CA ALA A 88 -3.10 8.17 -1.74
C ALA A 88 -3.47 8.76 -0.38
N VAL A 89 -4.73 8.61 0.06
CA VAL A 89 -5.18 9.05 1.39
C VAL A 89 -4.41 8.34 2.49
N ALA A 90 -4.20 7.02 2.37
CA ALA A 90 -3.36 6.27 3.30
C ALA A 90 -1.92 6.82 3.33
N ALA A 91 -1.32 7.08 2.18
CA ALA A 91 0.03 7.63 2.10
C ALA A 91 0.14 9.04 2.75
N PHE A 92 -0.86 9.90 2.56
CA PHE A 92 -0.90 11.20 3.24
C PHE A 92 -1.11 11.08 4.74
N ALA A 93 -1.96 10.16 5.21
CA ALA A 93 -2.13 9.89 6.63
C ALA A 93 -0.84 9.37 7.28
N ALA A 94 -0.11 8.48 6.61
CA ALA A 94 1.20 8.00 7.06
C ALA A 94 2.23 9.14 7.11
N SER A 95 2.26 9.98 6.07
CA SER A 95 3.12 11.16 6.01
C SER A 95 2.86 12.12 7.17
N ALA A 96 1.60 12.47 7.41
CA ALA A 96 1.20 13.31 8.54
C ALA A 96 1.59 12.69 9.88
N GLY A 97 1.40 11.38 10.04
CA GLY A 97 1.79 10.64 11.24
C GLY A 97 3.28 10.76 11.55
N TRP A 98 4.15 10.55 10.57
CA TRP A 98 5.60 10.69 10.77
C TRP A 98 6.08 12.12 10.95
N PHE A 99 5.45 13.11 10.31
CA PHE A 99 5.83 14.52 10.52
C PHE A 99 5.37 15.09 11.86
N ILE A 100 4.20 14.67 12.34
CA ILE A 100 3.65 15.11 13.63
C ILE A 100 4.22 14.26 14.79
N GLY A 101 4.82 13.10 14.49
CA GLY A 101 5.28 12.16 15.50
C GLY A 101 4.13 11.47 16.23
N SER A 102 2.98 11.30 15.55
CA SER A 102 1.80 10.67 16.12
C SER A 102 1.59 9.27 15.52
N PRO A 103 1.41 8.23 16.35
CA PRO A 103 1.13 6.89 15.86
C PRO A 103 -0.28 6.78 15.24
N VAL A 104 -1.23 7.63 15.64
CA VAL A 104 -2.64 7.51 15.25
C VAL A 104 -2.84 7.64 13.74
N PRO A 105 -2.30 8.66 13.03
CA PRO A 105 -2.43 8.74 11.58
C PRO A 105 -1.73 7.60 10.83
N ILE A 106 -0.65 7.04 11.37
CA ILE A 106 0.07 5.90 10.77
C ILE A 106 -0.79 4.64 10.88
N VAL A 107 -1.40 4.40 12.04
CA VAL A 107 -2.33 3.28 12.23
C VAL A 107 -3.54 3.45 11.31
N ALA A 108 -4.10 4.67 11.19
CA ALA A 108 -5.19 4.94 10.26
C ALA A 108 -4.78 4.63 8.81
N ALA A 109 -3.58 5.01 8.39
CA ALA A 109 -3.04 4.68 7.06
C ALA A 109 -2.97 3.16 6.82
N LEU A 110 -2.47 2.40 7.79
CA LEU A 110 -2.39 0.94 7.71
C LEU A 110 -3.79 0.31 7.60
N VAL A 111 -4.76 0.81 8.38
CA VAL A 111 -6.15 0.33 8.31
C VAL A 111 -6.76 0.63 6.95
N ILE A 112 -6.61 1.85 6.43
CA ILE A 112 -7.14 2.24 5.11
C ILE A 112 -6.57 1.33 4.02
N ALA A 113 -5.24 1.17 4.00
CA ALA A 113 -4.58 0.31 3.01
C ALA A 113 -4.97 -1.18 3.18
N GLY A 114 -5.09 -1.65 4.41
CA GLY A 114 -5.49 -3.03 4.70
C GLY A 114 -6.92 -3.34 4.25
N VAL A 115 -7.86 -2.45 4.59
CA VAL A 115 -9.27 -2.57 4.17
C VAL A 115 -9.38 -2.51 2.65
N ASP A 116 -8.66 -1.59 1.98
CA ASP A 116 -8.65 -1.49 0.51
C ASP A 116 -8.22 -2.81 -0.16
N VAL A 117 -7.18 -3.45 0.36
CA VAL A 117 -6.69 -4.74 -0.16
C VAL A 117 -7.71 -5.85 0.07
N LEU A 118 -8.31 -5.93 1.27
CA LEU A 118 -9.31 -6.94 1.59
C LEU A 118 -10.56 -6.79 0.74
N GLU A 119 -11.09 -5.57 0.64
CA GLU A 119 -12.25 -5.23 -0.18
C GLU A 119 -12.00 -5.58 -1.64
N THR A 120 -10.85 -5.17 -2.18
CA THR A 120 -10.50 -5.47 -3.57
C THR A 120 -10.37 -6.97 -3.82
N THR A 121 -9.72 -7.69 -2.92
CA THR A 121 -9.54 -9.14 -3.05
C THR A 121 -10.89 -9.85 -3.00
N PHE A 122 -11.78 -9.43 -2.10
CA PHE A 122 -13.14 -9.94 -2.01
C PHE A 122 -13.94 -9.67 -3.30
N PHE A 123 -13.93 -8.44 -3.80
CA PHE A 123 -14.62 -8.10 -5.05
C PHE A 123 -14.12 -8.93 -6.24
N LEU A 124 -12.81 -9.14 -6.34
CA LEU A 124 -12.23 -9.96 -7.42
C LEU A 124 -12.64 -11.42 -7.31
N MET A 125 -12.66 -12.00 -6.11
CA MET A 125 -13.14 -13.37 -5.88
C MET A 125 -14.62 -13.51 -6.25
N VAL A 126 -15.47 -12.57 -5.81
CA VAL A 126 -16.92 -12.60 -6.11
C VAL A 126 -17.18 -12.40 -7.60
N ALA A 127 -16.44 -11.51 -8.26
CA ALA A 127 -16.58 -11.28 -9.70
C ALA A 127 -16.18 -12.49 -10.54
N GLN A 128 -15.20 -13.29 -10.08
CA GLN A 128 -14.82 -14.54 -10.72
C GLN A 128 -15.85 -15.64 -10.48
N ALA A 129 -16.42 -15.75 -9.28
CA ALA A 129 -17.41 -16.76 -8.94
C ALA A 129 -18.77 -16.56 -9.66
N ARG A 130 -19.06 -15.35 -10.13
CA ARG A 130 -20.28 -15.02 -10.90
C ARG A 130 -20.13 -15.20 -12.43
N ARG A 131 -18.95 -15.58 -12.92
CA ARG A 131 -18.71 -15.93 -14.34
C ARG A 131 -18.85 -17.42 -14.54
#